data_AF-A0A7W1VZ21-F1
#
_entry.id   AF-A0A7W1VZ21-F1
#
_cell.length_a   1.000
_cell.length_b   1.000
_cell.length_c   1.000
_cell.angle_alpha   90.00
_cell.angle_beta   90.00
_cell.angle_gamma   90.00
#
_symmetry.space_group_name_H-M   'P 1'
#
loop_
_entity.id
_entity.type
_entity.pdbx_description
1 polymer ?
#
loop_
_entity_poly.entity_id
_entity_poly.type
_entity_poly.pdbx_seq_one_letter_code
_entity_poly.pdbx_strand_id
1 'polypeptide(L)'
;YYNDTAFLKQQAYPVLRGIAEFFSEMLHYNDSSKEYVLPPTLSLAEDYFVRNPIESMLAAKYVLAQAAKYSAILGVDGDLRKKWSGISAKVHIPQNKDYYLEWDGDDFKRAGGGYEGIRGYCYFGFPTTEYINTLDKAKMRRTLDAAWLRNGKGSGMVIFSINWAALSETYLKNPKRAMEMIDYGFHNWDPSGTAYLEVSPQKAYYHNSGITYVMLVATMALQMNDNIIKVFPAVPAQWKDFEFYDMPAYCGVRVSGKMGNGKVLWVSYSLNGKELLKLNEKKDVQIITGKNGVSLKVLK
;
A
#
# COMPACT_ATOMS: atom_id res chain seq x y z
N TYR A 1 -10.05 -2.94 10.90
CA TYR A 1 -10.90 -1.76 11.15
C TYR A 1 -11.49 -1.74 12.54
N TYR A 2 -12.01 -2.84 13.07
CA TYR A 2 -12.52 -2.90 14.45
C TYR A 2 -11.47 -3.45 15.41
N ASN A 3 -11.60 -3.13 16.70
CA ASN A 3 -10.74 -3.68 17.75
C ASN A 3 -11.27 -5.06 18.22
N ASP A 4 -11.39 -5.99 17.28
CA ASP A 4 -11.89 -7.34 17.56
C ASP A 4 -10.72 -8.27 17.91
N THR A 5 -10.43 -8.36 19.21
CA THR A 5 -9.36 -9.21 19.72
C THR A 5 -9.67 -10.70 19.53
N ALA A 6 -10.94 -11.09 19.52
CA ALA A 6 -11.33 -12.48 19.30
C ALA A 6 -11.04 -12.89 17.85
N PHE A 7 -11.47 -12.09 16.87
CA PHE A 7 -11.13 -12.29 15.45
C PHE A 7 -9.61 -12.28 15.23
N LEU A 8 -8.89 -11.32 15.82
CA LEU A 8 -7.43 -11.27 15.71
C LEU A 8 -6.79 -12.55 16.23
N LYS A 9 -7.15 -13.01 17.43
CA LYS A 9 -6.55 -14.18 18.06
C LYS A 9 -6.93 -15.50 17.38
N GLN A 10 -8.19 -15.63 16.96
CA GLN A 10 -8.75 -16.92 16.52
C GLN A 10 -8.68 -17.13 15.00
N GLN A 11 -8.62 -16.04 14.21
CA GLN A 11 -8.68 -16.13 12.74
C GLN A 11 -7.50 -15.46 12.07
N ALA A 12 -7.28 -14.17 12.30
CA ALA A 12 -6.27 -13.41 11.54
C ALA A 12 -4.83 -13.78 11.92
N TYR A 13 -4.52 -13.86 13.22
CA TYR A 13 -3.18 -14.17 13.69
C TYR A 13 -2.71 -15.59 13.33
N PRO A 14 -3.53 -16.65 13.45
CA PRO A 14 -3.13 -17.99 13.00
C PRO A 14 -2.71 -18.04 11.52
N VAL A 15 -3.44 -17.34 10.64
CA VAL A 15 -3.07 -17.23 9.22
C VAL A 15 -1.75 -16.47 9.06
N LEU A 16 -1.62 -15.30 9.68
CA LEU A 16 -0.40 -14.50 9.64
C LEU A 16 0.82 -15.26 10.16
N ARG A 17 0.66 -16.01 11.26
CA ARG A 17 1.67 -16.89 11.86
C ARG A 17 2.12 -17.95 10.87
N GLY A 18 1.18 -18.66 10.23
CA GLY A 18 1.51 -19.68 9.23
C GLY A 18 2.31 -19.12 8.04
N ILE A 19 1.91 -17.95 7.52
CA ILE A 19 2.64 -17.29 6.42
C ILE A 19 4.04 -16.83 6.89
N ALA A 20 4.15 -16.31 8.11
CA ALA A 20 5.45 -15.91 8.68
C ALA A 20 6.38 -17.09 8.91
N GLU A 21 5.87 -18.23 9.36
CA GLU A 21 6.64 -19.47 9.45
C GLU A 21 7.11 -19.91 8.07
N PHE A 22 6.22 -19.97 7.07
CA PHE A 22 6.58 -20.29 5.69
C PHE A 22 7.72 -19.41 5.16
N PHE A 23 7.60 -18.08 5.26
CA PHE A 23 8.69 -17.19 4.82
C PHE A 23 9.97 -17.36 5.65
N SER A 24 9.85 -17.63 6.95
CA SER A 24 11.02 -17.83 7.81
C SER A 24 11.81 -19.09 7.50
N GLU A 25 11.17 -20.09 6.89
CA GLU A 25 11.81 -21.34 6.43
C GLU A 25 12.28 -21.23 4.97
N MET A 26 11.57 -20.47 4.13
CA MET A 26 11.93 -20.28 2.71
C MET A 26 13.11 -19.32 2.51
N LEU A 27 13.30 -18.37 3.44
CA LEU A 27 14.42 -17.43 3.40
C LEU A 27 15.72 -18.09 3.88
N HIS A 28 16.78 -17.93 3.09
CA HIS A 28 18.11 -18.43 3.42
C HIS A 28 19.02 -17.28 3.84
N TYR A 29 19.76 -17.45 4.93
CA TYR A 29 20.80 -16.49 5.31
C TYR A 29 22.00 -16.61 4.38
N ASN A 30 22.38 -15.52 3.73
CA ASN A 30 23.56 -15.44 2.89
C ASN A 30 24.72 -14.84 3.70
N ASP A 31 25.74 -15.66 3.98
CA ASP A 31 26.88 -15.23 4.79
C ASP A 31 27.73 -14.13 4.17
N SER A 32 27.74 -14.00 2.84
CA SER A 32 28.53 -12.99 2.14
C SER A 32 27.87 -11.62 2.22
N SER A 33 26.55 -11.53 1.99
CA SER A 33 25.81 -10.26 2.08
C SER A 33 25.34 -9.94 3.50
N LYS A 34 25.34 -10.93 4.41
CA LYS A 34 24.77 -10.85 5.77
C LYS A 34 23.26 -10.55 5.80
N GLU A 35 22.55 -10.90 4.73
CA GLU A 35 21.12 -10.71 4.53
C GLU A 35 20.39 -12.03 4.26
N TYR A 36 19.07 -12.04 4.42
CA TYR A 36 18.20 -13.15 4.02
C TYR A 36 17.74 -12.97 2.58
N VAL A 37 17.89 -14.03 1.79
CA VAL A 37 17.54 -14.08 0.37
C VAL A 37 16.56 -15.21 0.08
N LEU A 38 15.80 -15.08 -0.99
CA LEU A 38 14.96 -16.14 -1.55
C LEU A 38 15.73 -16.93 -2.62
N PRO A 39 15.42 -18.24 -2.77
CA PRO A 39 15.80 -18.97 -3.97
C PRO A 39 15.13 -18.37 -5.21
N PRO A 40 15.46 -18.83 -6.42
CA PRO A 40 14.66 -18.51 -7.60
C PRO A 40 13.17 -18.82 -7.37
N THR A 41 12.31 -17.85 -7.63
CA THR A 41 10.84 -17.98 -7.58
C THR A 41 10.22 -17.29 -8.79
N LEU A 42 8.97 -17.64 -9.12
CA LEU A 42 8.24 -16.91 -10.15
C LEU A 42 7.94 -15.49 -9.63
N SER A 43 8.32 -14.48 -10.40
CA SER A 43 7.95 -13.10 -10.10
C SER A 43 6.45 -12.88 -10.30
N LEU A 44 5.85 -11.89 -9.64
CA LEU A 44 4.54 -11.34 -10.02
C LEU A 44 4.56 -10.75 -11.43
N ALA A 45 5.71 -10.62 -12.07
CA ALA A 45 5.80 -10.41 -13.50
C ALA A 45 5.78 -11.69 -14.34
N GLU A 46 5.23 -12.79 -13.78
CA GLU A 46 4.74 -14.11 -14.30
C GLU A 46 5.51 -14.81 -15.45
N ASP A 47 6.59 -14.20 -15.91
CA ASP A 47 7.44 -14.58 -17.03
C ASP A 47 8.85 -15.00 -16.55
N TYR A 48 9.17 -14.76 -15.27
CA TYR A 48 10.54 -14.86 -14.74
C TYR A 48 10.64 -15.73 -13.50
N PHE A 49 11.43 -16.79 -13.61
CA PHE A 49 11.90 -17.57 -12.48
C PHE A 49 13.27 -17.02 -12.02
N VAL A 50 13.25 -16.09 -11.09
CA VAL A 50 14.41 -15.24 -10.72
C VAL A 50 14.63 -15.20 -9.22
N ARG A 51 15.85 -14.88 -8.79
CA ARG A 51 16.19 -14.73 -7.37
C ARG A 51 15.72 -13.39 -6.85
N ASN A 52 15.27 -13.40 -5.60
CA ASN A 52 14.89 -12.19 -4.87
C ASN A 52 13.93 -11.25 -5.64
N PRO A 53 12.79 -11.71 -6.21
CA PRO A 53 11.83 -10.78 -6.79
C PRO A 53 11.36 -9.77 -5.75
N ILE A 54 11.37 -8.48 -6.09
CA ILE A 54 11.20 -7.39 -5.13
C ILE A 54 9.89 -7.48 -4.34
N GLU A 55 8.81 -7.86 -5.00
CA GLU A 55 7.50 -8.08 -4.39
C GLU A 55 7.54 -9.17 -3.32
N SER A 56 8.24 -10.27 -3.59
CA SER A 56 8.33 -11.41 -2.69
C SER A 56 9.22 -11.06 -1.50
N MET A 57 10.30 -10.31 -1.74
CA MET A 57 11.16 -9.81 -0.66
C MET A 57 10.44 -8.80 0.23
N LEU A 58 9.70 -7.85 -0.35
CA LEU A 58 8.91 -6.87 0.39
C LEU A 58 7.77 -7.56 1.18
N ALA A 59 7.08 -8.53 0.58
CA ALA A 59 6.04 -9.31 1.23
C ALA A 59 6.58 -10.15 2.39
N ALA A 60 7.71 -10.83 2.20
CA ALA A 60 8.37 -11.61 3.25
C ALA A 60 8.77 -10.71 4.43
N LYS A 61 9.41 -9.58 4.14
CA LYS A 61 9.75 -8.57 5.14
C LYS A 61 8.51 -8.15 5.92
N TYR A 62 7.42 -7.81 5.21
CA TYR A 62 6.13 -7.33 5.74
C TYR A 62 5.52 -8.31 6.70
N VAL A 63 5.29 -9.52 6.22
CA VAL A 63 4.62 -10.56 6.99
C VAL A 63 5.40 -10.87 8.26
N LEU A 64 6.72 -11.00 8.18
CA LEU A 64 7.55 -11.26 9.36
C LEU A 64 7.49 -10.13 10.40
N ALA A 65 7.54 -8.86 9.97
CA ALA A 65 7.41 -7.74 10.89
C ALA A 65 6.03 -7.65 11.52
N GLN A 66 4.96 -7.83 10.72
CA GLN A 66 3.60 -7.80 11.21
C GLN A 66 3.32 -8.97 12.15
N ALA A 67 3.80 -10.18 11.84
CA ALA A 67 3.66 -11.34 12.72
C ALA A 67 4.33 -11.10 14.08
N ALA A 68 5.52 -10.50 14.10
CA ALA A 68 6.19 -10.10 15.33
C ALA A 68 5.41 -9.02 16.11
N LYS A 69 4.87 -8.01 15.42
CA LYS A 69 4.03 -6.94 16.01
C LYS A 69 2.77 -7.52 16.65
N TYR A 70 2.01 -8.34 15.92
CA TYR A 70 0.76 -8.91 16.43
C TYR A 70 0.98 -10.00 17.48
N SER A 71 2.07 -10.77 17.39
CA SER A 71 2.54 -11.64 18.46
C SER A 71 2.75 -10.86 19.77
N ALA A 72 3.39 -9.69 19.70
CA ALA A 72 3.62 -8.84 20.87
C ALA A 72 2.31 -8.30 21.45
N ILE A 73 1.39 -7.84 20.60
CA ILE A 73 0.05 -7.38 21.01
C ILE A 73 -0.73 -8.48 21.74
N LEU A 74 -0.65 -9.72 21.25
CA LEU A 74 -1.38 -10.86 21.82
C LEU A 74 -0.65 -11.52 23.02
N GLY A 75 0.63 -11.20 23.25
CA GLY A 75 1.43 -11.81 24.30
C GLY A 75 1.78 -13.28 24.05
N VAL A 76 1.87 -13.72 22.77
CA VAL A 76 2.12 -15.12 22.38
C VAL A 76 3.44 -15.27 21.63
N ASP A 77 3.88 -16.50 21.35
CA ASP A 77 4.96 -16.83 20.39
C ASP A 77 6.29 -16.07 20.63
N GLY A 78 6.76 -16.01 21.87
CA GLY A 78 7.89 -15.17 22.28
C GLY A 78 9.20 -15.43 21.52
N ASP A 79 9.52 -16.69 21.23
CA ASP A 79 10.75 -17.05 20.51
C ASP A 79 10.60 -16.87 19.00
N LEU A 80 9.44 -17.24 18.43
CA LEU A 80 9.13 -16.97 17.03
C LEU A 80 9.13 -15.47 16.74
N ARG A 81 8.61 -14.65 17.65
CA ARG A 81 8.67 -13.19 17.57
C ARG A 81 10.11 -12.69 17.42
N LYS A 82 11.03 -13.19 18.24
CA LYS A 82 12.46 -12.82 18.14
C LYS A 82 13.04 -13.27 16.80
N LYS A 83 12.74 -14.50 16.35
CA LYS A 83 13.15 -15.03 15.04
C LYS A 83 12.66 -14.13 13.91
N TRP A 84 11.35 -13.87 13.83
CA TRP A 84 10.75 -13.08 12.76
C TRP A 84 11.26 -11.63 12.73
N SER A 85 11.40 -10.97 13.90
CA SER A 85 12.01 -9.64 13.97
C SER A 85 13.46 -9.65 13.47
N GLY A 86 14.25 -10.66 13.86
CA GLY A 86 15.64 -10.81 13.44
C GLY A 86 15.79 -11.04 11.92
N ILE A 87 14.91 -11.85 11.33
CA ILE A 87 14.89 -12.10 9.88
C ILE A 87 14.43 -10.84 9.15
N SER A 88 13.28 -10.27 9.50
CA SER A 88 12.69 -9.10 8.83
C SER A 88 13.65 -7.91 8.75
N ALA A 89 14.43 -7.67 9.81
CA ALA A 89 15.44 -6.62 9.86
C ALA A 89 16.57 -6.78 8.83
N LYS A 90 16.79 -8.00 8.32
CA LYS A 90 17.88 -8.38 7.43
C LYS A 90 17.41 -8.96 6.09
N VAL A 91 16.14 -8.86 5.75
CA VAL A 91 15.65 -9.27 4.42
C VAL A 91 16.28 -8.39 3.35
N HIS A 92 16.94 -9.02 2.38
CA HIS A 92 17.55 -8.36 1.24
C HIS A 92 16.49 -7.70 0.37
N ILE A 93 16.68 -6.44 -0.02
CA ILE A 93 15.84 -5.78 -1.02
C ILE A 93 16.68 -5.55 -2.27
N PRO A 94 16.30 -6.13 -3.43
CA PRO A 94 17.10 -6.06 -4.66
C PRO A 94 17.25 -4.60 -5.09
N GLN A 95 18.50 -4.15 -5.20
CA GLN A 95 18.80 -2.75 -5.49
C GLN A 95 20.21 -2.56 -6.04
N ASN A 96 20.42 -1.46 -6.75
CA ASN A 96 21.73 -0.91 -7.07
C ASN A 96 21.89 0.49 -6.45
N LYS A 97 22.90 1.25 -6.90
CA LYS A 97 23.15 2.61 -6.44
C LYS A 97 21.94 3.53 -6.66
N ASP A 98 21.30 3.42 -7.81
CA ASP A 98 20.35 4.41 -8.31
C ASP A 98 18.89 3.99 -8.16
N TYR A 99 18.61 2.68 -8.18
CA TYR A 99 17.29 2.08 -8.25
C TYR A 99 17.15 0.89 -7.31
N TYR A 100 15.93 0.67 -6.82
CA TYR A 100 15.45 -0.66 -6.48
C TYR A 100 15.17 -1.44 -7.76
N LEU A 101 15.55 -2.71 -7.80
CA LEU A 101 15.47 -3.59 -8.98
C LEU A 101 14.26 -4.51 -8.88
N GLU A 102 13.75 -5.03 -10.00
CA GLU A 102 12.61 -5.96 -10.00
C GLU A 102 13.01 -7.33 -9.42
N TRP A 103 14.27 -7.72 -9.63
CA TRP A 103 14.96 -8.87 -9.05
C TRP A 103 16.46 -8.64 -9.11
N ASP A 104 17.25 -9.54 -8.51
CA ASP A 104 18.71 -9.44 -8.57
C ASP A 104 19.24 -9.55 -10.00
N GLY A 105 19.87 -8.48 -10.48
CA GLY A 105 20.44 -8.41 -11.82
C GLY A 105 19.51 -7.82 -12.89
N ASP A 106 18.32 -7.31 -12.53
CA ASP A 106 17.53 -6.50 -13.47
C ASP A 106 18.31 -5.23 -13.86
N ASP A 107 18.49 -5.05 -15.17
CA ASP A 107 19.25 -3.94 -15.76
C ASP A 107 18.34 -2.86 -16.38
N PHE A 108 17.02 -2.98 -16.19
CA PHE A 108 15.99 -2.08 -16.74
C PHE A 108 15.96 -1.99 -18.28
N LYS A 109 16.73 -2.80 -19.02
CA LYS A 109 16.77 -2.72 -20.50
C LYS A 109 15.61 -3.41 -21.17
N ARG A 110 14.97 -4.37 -20.50
CA ARG A 110 13.77 -5.04 -21.02
C ARG A 110 12.67 -3.98 -21.19
N ALA A 111 12.11 -3.84 -22.39
CA ALA A 111 10.87 -3.09 -22.56
C ALA A 111 9.86 -3.59 -21.53
N GLY A 112 9.17 -2.69 -20.83
CA GLY A 112 8.26 -3.05 -19.74
C GLY A 112 7.39 -4.19 -20.19
N GLY A 113 7.42 -5.29 -19.44
CA GLY A 113 6.80 -6.55 -19.80
C GLY A 113 5.29 -6.47 -19.73
N GLY A 114 4.69 -5.58 -20.52
CA GLY A 114 3.26 -5.32 -20.57
C GLY A 114 2.63 -5.24 -19.18
N TYR A 115 1.53 -5.98 -19.03
CA TYR A 115 0.65 -6.19 -17.88
C TYR A 115 1.29 -6.10 -16.45
N GLU A 116 2.59 -6.33 -16.26
CA GLU A 116 3.10 -6.81 -14.97
C GLU A 116 4.29 -6.08 -14.33
N GLY A 117 5.16 -5.44 -15.12
CA GLY A 117 6.47 -4.95 -14.64
C GLY A 117 6.43 -3.78 -13.64
N ILE A 118 5.26 -3.18 -13.40
CA ILE A 118 5.08 -2.15 -12.36
C ILE A 118 4.60 -2.73 -11.03
N ARG A 119 3.98 -3.93 -11.04
CA ARG A 119 3.23 -4.48 -9.89
C ARG A 119 4.12 -4.64 -8.66
N GLY A 120 5.35 -5.11 -8.85
CA GLY A 120 6.29 -5.29 -7.73
C GLY A 120 6.63 -3.98 -7.02
N TYR A 121 6.69 -2.87 -7.76
CA TYR A 121 6.97 -1.55 -7.19
C TYR A 121 5.75 -0.89 -6.53
N CYS A 122 4.53 -1.37 -6.77
CA CYS A 122 3.34 -0.87 -6.07
C CYS A 122 3.43 -1.11 -4.54
N TYR A 123 4.18 -2.12 -4.12
CA TYR A 123 4.51 -2.37 -2.70
C TYR A 123 5.38 -1.26 -2.06
N PHE A 124 5.88 -0.29 -2.82
CA PHE A 124 6.43 0.93 -2.21
C PHE A 124 5.37 1.82 -1.59
N GLY A 125 4.10 1.67 -1.95
CA GLY A 125 2.97 2.41 -1.39
C GLY A 125 1.99 1.48 -0.67
N PHE A 126 1.15 0.79 -1.43
CA PHE A 126 0.07 -0.07 -0.92
C PHE A 126 0.29 -1.52 -1.39
N PRO A 127 0.07 -2.56 -0.56
CA PRO A 127 -0.56 -2.54 0.78
C PRO A 127 0.41 -2.27 1.94
N THR A 128 1.71 -2.19 1.68
CA THR A 128 2.78 -2.17 2.69
C THR A 128 3.13 -0.77 3.17
N THR A 129 2.11 0.01 3.55
CA THR A 129 2.25 1.44 3.86
C THR A 129 3.19 1.74 5.04
N GLU A 130 3.31 0.80 5.98
CA GLU A 130 4.23 0.80 7.12
C GLU A 130 5.69 0.88 6.68
N TYR A 131 6.03 0.42 5.48
CA TYR A 131 7.39 0.39 4.96
C TYR A 131 7.82 1.57 4.15
N ILE A 132 6.89 2.41 3.70
CA ILE A 132 7.19 3.61 2.91
C ILE A 132 8.34 4.41 3.54
N ASN A 133 8.36 4.52 4.87
CA ASN A 133 9.36 5.31 5.59
C ASN A 133 10.68 4.59 5.86
N THR A 134 10.76 3.28 5.62
CA THR A 134 11.98 2.47 5.78
C THR A 134 12.84 2.43 4.52
N LEU A 135 12.28 2.88 3.39
CA LEU A 135 12.93 2.91 2.09
C LEU A 135 13.45 4.31 1.76
N ASP A 136 14.48 4.38 0.90
CA ASP A 136 15.00 5.63 0.38
C ASP A 136 13.97 6.23 -0.58
N LYS A 137 13.38 7.37 -0.18
CA LYS A 137 12.32 8.04 -0.94
C LYS A 137 12.78 8.57 -2.30
N ALA A 138 14.02 9.04 -2.39
CA ALA A 138 14.56 9.51 -3.66
C ALA A 138 14.82 8.34 -4.61
N LYS A 139 15.35 7.21 -4.09
CA LYS A 139 15.53 5.97 -4.86
C LYS A 139 14.19 5.39 -5.31
N MET A 140 13.20 5.30 -4.41
CA MET A 140 11.83 4.88 -4.77
C MET A 140 11.26 5.73 -5.91
N ARG A 141 11.40 7.06 -5.83
CA ARG A 141 10.91 7.95 -6.87
C ARG A 141 11.56 7.67 -8.23
N ARG A 142 12.90 7.57 -8.25
CA ARG A 142 13.64 7.23 -9.48
C ARG A 142 13.21 5.87 -10.04
N THR A 143 13.03 4.86 -9.19
CA THR A 143 12.55 3.53 -9.59
C THR A 143 11.15 3.59 -10.19
N LEU A 144 10.20 4.27 -9.54
CA LEU A 144 8.82 4.38 -10.03
C LEU A 144 8.74 5.12 -11.37
N ASP A 145 9.48 6.22 -11.52
CA ASP A 145 9.52 6.96 -12.79
C ASP A 145 10.19 6.13 -13.90
N ALA A 146 11.26 5.40 -13.59
CA ALA A 146 11.92 4.49 -14.53
C ALA A 146 11.00 3.32 -14.93
N ALA A 147 10.32 2.70 -13.97
CA ALA A 147 9.35 1.63 -14.21
C ALA A 147 8.17 2.12 -15.05
N TRP A 148 7.65 3.31 -14.77
CA TRP A 148 6.58 3.92 -15.57
C TRP A 148 6.98 4.15 -17.03
N LEU A 149 8.19 4.69 -17.25
CA LEU A 149 8.73 4.88 -18.60
C LEU A 149 8.99 3.57 -19.31
N ARG A 150 9.58 2.59 -18.61
CA ARG A 150 9.85 1.24 -19.12
C ARG A 150 8.55 0.57 -19.60
N ASN A 151 7.44 0.75 -18.87
CA ASN A 151 6.11 0.24 -19.24
C ASN A 151 5.31 1.18 -20.17
N GLY A 152 6.00 1.95 -21.02
CA GLY A 152 5.34 2.75 -22.06
C GLY A 152 4.36 3.78 -21.53
N LYS A 153 4.55 4.27 -20.29
CA LYS A 153 3.63 5.17 -19.58
C LYS A 153 2.19 4.65 -19.53
N GLY A 154 2.03 3.36 -19.26
CA GLY A 154 0.71 2.72 -19.12
C GLY A 154 0.19 2.09 -20.41
N SER A 155 0.85 2.31 -21.55
CA SER A 155 0.46 1.70 -22.83
C SER A 155 0.51 0.18 -22.76
N GLY A 156 -0.59 -0.48 -23.11
CA GLY A 156 -0.72 -1.93 -23.02
C GLY A 156 -1.04 -2.46 -21.61
N MET A 157 -1.08 -1.61 -20.57
CA MET A 157 -1.38 -2.05 -19.22
C MET A 157 -2.89 -2.14 -18.98
N VAL A 158 -3.28 -3.09 -18.14
CA VAL A 158 -4.65 -3.23 -17.65
C VAL A 158 -4.98 -2.18 -16.59
N ILE A 159 -6.25 -1.79 -16.52
CA ILE A 159 -6.69 -0.70 -15.64
C ILE A 159 -6.37 -0.99 -14.15
N PHE A 160 -6.56 -2.21 -13.63
CA PHE A 160 -6.31 -2.45 -12.20
C PHE A 160 -4.83 -2.21 -11.82
N SER A 161 -3.87 -2.55 -12.69
CA SER A 161 -2.45 -2.30 -12.45
C SER A 161 -2.14 -0.80 -12.48
N ILE A 162 -2.77 -0.05 -13.40
CA ILE A 162 -2.65 1.41 -13.46
C ILE A 162 -3.25 2.04 -12.20
N ASN A 163 -4.42 1.59 -11.76
CA ASN A 163 -5.08 2.05 -10.54
C ASN A 163 -4.26 1.72 -9.29
N TRP A 164 -3.60 0.56 -9.24
CA TRP A 164 -2.74 0.19 -8.11
C TRP A 164 -1.45 1.03 -8.07
N ALA A 165 -0.86 1.32 -9.23
CA ALA A 165 0.25 2.28 -9.33
C ALA A 165 -0.19 3.68 -8.86
N ALA A 166 -1.34 4.16 -9.34
CA ALA A 166 -1.92 5.44 -8.92
C ALA A 166 -2.23 5.48 -7.42
N LEU A 167 -2.76 4.37 -6.86
CA LEU A 167 -3.00 4.20 -5.43
C LEU A 167 -1.71 4.35 -4.64
N SER A 168 -0.64 3.73 -5.11
CA SER A 168 0.69 3.87 -4.49
C SER A 168 1.19 5.31 -4.53
N GLU A 169 0.96 6.04 -5.62
CA GLU A 169 1.30 7.47 -5.74
C GLU A 169 0.55 8.34 -4.72
N THR A 170 -0.70 8.00 -4.37
CA THR A 170 -1.43 8.74 -3.32
C THR A 170 -0.77 8.59 -1.94
N TYR A 171 -0.30 7.39 -1.59
CA TYR A 171 0.42 7.16 -0.33
C TYR A 171 1.81 7.83 -0.32
N LEU A 172 2.39 8.02 -1.51
CA LEU A 172 3.64 8.76 -1.72
C LEU A 172 3.43 10.28 -1.87
N LYS A 173 2.21 10.78 -1.59
CA LYS A 173 1.84 12.21 -1.64
C LYS A 173 2.02 12.85 -3.02
N ASN A 174 1.76 12.09 -4.08
CA ASN A 174 1.83 12.56 -5.46
C ASN A 174 0.46 12.46 -6.17
N PRO A 175 -0.52 13.27 -5.75
CA PRO A 175 -1.87 13.21 -6.31
C PRO A 175 -1.93 13.60 -7.78
N LYS A 176 -0.98 14.41 -8.26
CA LYS A 176 -0.87 14.76 -9.68
C LYS A 176 -0.57 13.52 -10.52
N ARG A 177 0.45 12.74 -10.15
CA ARG A 177 0.78 11.50 -10.88
C ARG A 177 -0.35 10.47 -10.80
N ALA A 178 -0.99 10.36 -9.65
CA ALA A 178 -2.16 9.49 -9.50
C ALA A 178 -3.26 9.88 -10.51
N MET A 179 -3.57 11.17 -10.66
CA MET A 179 -4.53 11.64 -11.66
C MET A 179 -4.07 11.37 -13.10
N GLU A 180 -2.81 11.62 -13.43
CA GLU A 180 -2.26 11.34 -14.78
C GLU A 180 -2.45 9.86 -15.17
N MET A 181 -2.22 8.94 -14.22
CA MET A 181 -2.41 7.50 -14.42
C MET A 181 -3.89 7.13 -14.59
N ILE A 182 -4.77 7.68 -13.73
CA ILE A 182 -6.22 7.45 -13.80
C ILE A 182 -6.80 7.97 -15.12
N ASP A 183 -6.49 9.22 -15.47
CA ASP A 183 -6.98 9.86 -16.69
C ASP A 183 -6.56 9.05 -17.91
N TYR A 184 -5.31 8.56 -17.92
CA TYR A 184 -4.85 7.65 -18.96
C TYR A 184 -5.68 6.36 -19.03
N GLY A 185 -5.98 5.74 -17.87
CA GLY A 185 -6.80 4.53 -17.76
C GLY A 185 -8.22 4.72 -18.33
N PHE A 186 -8.89 5.81 -17.98
CA PHE A 186 -10.24 6.07 -18.47
C PHE A 186 -10.29 6.37 -19.96
N HIS A 187 -9.47 7.31 -20.44
CA HIS A 187 -9.58 7.82 -21.81
C HIS A 187 -9.19 6.78 -22.86
N ASN A 188 -8.25 5.88 -22.54
CA ASN A 188 -7.73 4.93 -23.53
C ASN A 188 -8.46 3.58 -23.52
N TRP A 189 -9.06 3.17 -22.40
CA TRP A 189 -9.52 1.78 -22.23
C TRP A 189 -11.03 1.65 -22.13
N ASP A 190 -11.74 2.66 -21.61
CA ASP A 190 -13.21 2.73 -21.68
C ASP A 190 -13.70 4.10 -22.21
N PRO A 191 -13.61 4.34 -23.54
CA PRO A 191 -14.13 5.57 -24.15
C PRO A 191 -15.64 5.77 -23.95
N SER A 192 -16.38 4.71 -23.59
CA SER A 192 -17.81 4.80 -23.33
C SER A 192 -18.12 5.39 -21.95
N GLY A 193 -17.18 5.27 -20.99
CA GLY A 193 -17.36 5.66 -19.60
C GLY A 193 -18.43 4.84 -18.85
N THR A 194 -18.88 3.70 -19.39
CA THR A 194 -20.03 2.95 -18.85
C THR A 194 -19.66 1.62 -18.20
N ALA A 195 -18.52 1.01 -18.54
CA ALA A 195 -18.25 -0.38 -18.21
C ALA A 195 -16.94 -0.61 -17.44
N TYR A 196 -16.04 0.37 -17.33
CA TYR A 196 -14.70 0.18 -16.75
C TYR A 196 -14.00 -1.05 -17.34
N LEU A 197 -13.85 -1.07 -18.67
CA LEU A 197 -13.21 -2.16 -19.39
C LEU A 197 -11.73 -2.26 -19.01
N GLU A 198 -11.29 -3.43 -18.54
CA GLU A 198 -9.95 -3.56 -17.94
C GLU A 198 -8.84 -3.82 -18.96
N VAL A 199 -9.17 -4.52 -20.05
CA VAL A 199 -8.21 -5.00 -21.06
C VAL A 199 -8.63 -4.49 -22.44
N SER A 200 -7.70 -3.91 -23.19
CA SER A 200 -7.86 -3.66 -24.64
C SER A 200 -6.83 -4.45 -25.46
N PRO A 201 -7.17 -4.83 -26.70
CA PRO A 201 -8.42 -4.51 -27.41
C PRO A 201 -9.63 -5.36 -27.03
N GLN A 202 -9.47 -6.36 -26.14
CA GLN A 202 -10.48 -7.38 -25.87
C GLN A 202 -11.77 -6.83 -25.22
N LYS A 203 -11.75 -5.60 -24.68
CA LYS A 203 -12.89 -4.93 -24.03
C LYS A 203 -13.57 -5.85 -23.00
N ALA A 204 -12.75 -6.52 -22.21
CA ALA A 204 -13.23 -7.45 -21.19
C ALA A 204 -13.54 -6.70 -19.89
N TYR A 205 -14.64 -7.10 -19.24
CA TYR A 205 -15.03 -6.58 -17.94
C TYR A 205 -14.42 -7.41 -16.81
N TYR A 206 -13.82 -6.71 -15.85
CA TYR A 206 -13.30 -7.31 -14.64
C TYR A 206 -13.62 -6.40 -13.45
N HIS A 207 -14.06 -7.00 -12.35
CA HIS A 207 -14.51 -6.24 -11.19
C HIS A 207 -13.35 -5.52 -10.46
N ASN A 208 -12.12 -6.02 -10.62
CA ASN A 208 -10.92 -5.50 -9.97
C ASN A 208 -10.64 -4.03 -10.33
N SER A 209 -10.83 -3.64 -11.59
CA SER A 209 -10.66 -2.25 -12.03
C SER A 209 -11.59 -1.28 -11.32
N GLY A 210 -12.88 -1.64 -11.19
CA GLY A 210 -13.85 -0.81 -10.47
C GLY A 210 -13.51 -0.67 -8.98
N ILE A 211 -13.17 -1.78 -8.31
CA ILE A 211 -12.80 -1.76 -6.88
C ILE A 211 -11.55 -0.92 -6.66
N THR A 212 -10.50 -1.13 -7.46
CA THR A 212 -9.23 -0.41 -7.30
C THR A 212 -9.39 1.09 -7.54
N TYR A 213 -10.26 1.51 -8.46
CA TYR A 213 -10.61 2.91 -8.65
C TYR A 213 -11.32 3.51 -7.42
N VAL A 214 -12.31 2.81 -6.86
CA VAL A 214 -13.00 3.26 -5.65
C VAL A 214 -12.03 3.37 -4.48
N MET A 215 -11.14 2.38 -4.31
CA MET A 215 -10.10 2.41 -3.28
C MET A 215 -9.17 3.62 -3.47
N LEU A 216 -8.76 3.90 -4.69
CA LEU A 216 -7.92 5.04 -5.04
C LEU A 216 -8.55 6.37 -4.63
N VAL A 217 -9.80 6.64 -5.03
CA VAL A 217 -10.52 7.85 -4.62
C VAL A 217 -10.70 7.90 -3.10
N ALA A 218 -11.05 6.77 -2.47
CA ALA A 218 -11.17 6.67 -1.01
C ALA A 218 -9.85 7.03 -0.31
N THR A 219 -8.70 6.58 -0.82
CA THR A 219 -7.39 6.91 -0.24
C THR A 219 -6.93 8.34 -0.53
N MET A 220 -7.49 9.04 -1.52
CA MET A 220 -7.27 10.49 -1.65
C MET A 220 -7.99 11.26 -0.53
N ALA A 221 -9.13 10.74 -0.05
CA ALA A 221 -9.95 11.30 1.01
C ALA A 221 -9.42 10.93 2.41
N LEU A 222 -9.05 9.67 2.63
CA LEU A 222 -8.71 9.13 3.94
C LEU A 222 -7.63 8.05 3.82
N GLN A 223 -6.50 8.24 4.50
CA GLN A 223 -5.47 7.21 4.66
C GLN A 223 -5.23 6.96 6.14
N MET A 224 -4.81 5.74 6.44
CA MET A 224 -4.48 5.34 7.79
C MET A 224 -3.26 4.44 7.81
N ASN A 225 -2.38 4.69 8.75
CA ASN A 225 -1.22 3.85 9.01
C ASN A 225 -0.79 4.02 10.47
N ASP A 226 -0.44 2.93 11.16
CA ASP A 226 0.05 2.93 12.55
C ASP A 226 -0.81 3.77 13.51
N ASN A 227 -2.14 3.56 13.46
CA ASN A 227 -3.14 4.30 14.25
C ASN A 227 -3.21 5.81 13.97
N ILE A 228 -2.55 6.31 12.93
CA ILE A 228 -2.65 7.70 12.48
C ILE A 228 -3.67 7.76 11.35
N ILE A 229 -4.70 8.59 11.52
CA ILE A 229 -5.66 8.98 10.50
C ILE A 229 -5.13 10.23 9.80
N LYS A 230 -5.10 10.19 8.47
CA LYS A 230 -4.75 11.31 7.59
C LYS A 230 -5.93 11.64 6.71
N VAL A 231 -6.40 12.87 6.78
CA VAL A 231 -7.56 13.37 6.04
C VAL A 231 -7.13 14.24 4.87
N PHE A 232 -7.79 14.05 3.74
CA PHE A 232 -7.43 14.62 2.44
C PHE A 232 -5.93 14.49 2.12
N PRO A 233 -5.29 13.32 2.33
CA PRO A 233 -3.84 13.18 2.20
C PRO A 233 -3.34 13.45 0.78
N ALA A 234 -4.17 13.19 -0.23
CA ALA A 234 -3.79 13.25 -1.63
C ALA A 234 -4.96 13.69 -2.54
N VAL A 235 -5.74 14.69 -2.12
CA VAL A 235 -6.76 15.29 -3.01
C VAL A 235 -6.07 16.08 -4.13
N PRO A 236 -6.39 15.82 -5.42
CA PRO A 236 -5.84 16.57 -6.54
C PRO A 236 -6.19 18.06 -6.48
N ALA A 237 -5.26 18.93 -6.87
CA ALA A 237 -5.46 20.39 -6.80
C ALA A 237 -6.61 20.93 -7.66
N GLN A 238 -7.03 20.17 -8.68
CA GLN A 238 -8.19 20.49 -9.53
C GLN A 238 -9.54 20.26 -8.82
N TRP A 239 -9.59 19.43 -7.77
CA TRP A 239 -10.79 19.22 -6.98
C TRP A 239 -10.88 20.29 -5.90
N LYS A 240 -11.53 21.41 -6.26
CA LYS A 240 -11.71 22.55 -5.35
C LYS A 240 -12.68 22.23 -4.22
N ASP A 241 -13.74 21.48 -4.54
CA ASP A 241 -14.77 21.08 -3.61
C ASP A 241 -14.81 19.56 -3.56
N PHE A 242 -14.66 19.01 -2.35
CA PHE A 242 -14.60 17.57 -2.14
C PHE A 242 -15.12 17.24 -0.75
N GLU A 243 -16.04 16.29 -0.66
CA GLU A 243 -16.62 15.88 0.61
C GLU A 243 -16.79 14.37 0.67
N PHE A 244 -16.66 13.84 1.89
CA PHE A 244 -16.88 12.43 2.19
C PHE A 244 -17.53 12.31 3.55
N TYR A 245 -18.31 11.24 3.72
CA TYR A 245 -19.08 11.01 4.93
C TYR A 245 -18.94 9.57 5.39
N ASP A 246 -18.84 9.41 6.71
CA ASP A 246 -18.91 8.12 7.40
C ASP A 246 -17.89 7.07 6.94
N MET A 247 -16.73 7.51 6.45
CA MET A 247 -15.67 6.60 6.02
C MET A 247 -15.07 5.87 7.23
N PRO A 248 -14.86 4.54 7.13
CA PRO A 248 -14.38 3.75 8.26
C PRO A 248 -12.89 4.03 8.51
N ALA A 249 -12.55 4.19 9.79
CA ALA A 249 -11.20 4.24 10.32
C ALA A 249 -10.95 3.14 11.37
N TYR A 250 -9.73 3.05 11.90
CA TYR A 250 -9.36 2.00 12.84
C TYR A 250 -10.13 2.19 14.15
N CYS A 251 -10.27 1.09 14.89
CA CYS A 251 -11.05 0.99 16.13
C CYS A 251 -12.52 1.42 15.99
N GLY A 252 -13.10 1.31 14.79
CA GLY A 252 -14.50 1.65 14.53
C GLY A 252 -14.81 3.15 14.45
N VAL A 253 -13.78 4.01 14.47
CA VAL A 253 -13.95 5.45 14.25
C VAL A 253 -14.50 5.69 12.84
N ARG A 254 -15.41 6.64 12.70
CA ARG A 254 -15.98 7.10 11.43
C ARG A 254 -15.50 8.52 11.16
N VAL A 255 -15.08 8.79 9.94
CA VAL A 255 -14.51 10.08 9.54
C VAL A 255 -15.34 10.68 8.42
N SER A 256 -15.69 11.94 8.59
CA SER A 256 -16.34 12.75 7.57
C SER A 256 -15.51 14.02 7.38
N GLY A 257 -15.53 14.60 6.19
CA GLY A 257 -14.82 15.85 5.94
C GLY A 257 -15.35 16.60 4.74
N LYS A 258 -15.14 17.92 4.76
CA LYS A 258 -15.44 18.80 3.63
C LYS A 258 -14.29 19.74 3.31
N MET A 259 -13.98 19.84 2.03
CA MET A 259 -13.17 20.88 1.41
C MET A 259 -14.05 21.82 0.59
N GLY A 260 -13.70 23.10 0.57
CA GLY A 260 -14.26 24.09 -0.33
C GLY A 260 -13.18 25.06 -0.81
N ASN A 261 -13.23 25.43 -2.10
CA ASN A 261 -12.20 26.28 -2.72
C ASN A 261 -10.75 25.82 -2.47
N GLY A 262 -10.52 24.50 -2.43
CA GLY A 262 -9.22 23.87 -2.20
C GLY A 262 -8.73 23.91 -0.74
N LYS A 263 -9.56 24.34 0.21
CA LYS A 263 -9.22 24.38 1.64
C LYS A 263 -10.14 23.46 2.43
N VAL A 264 -9.60 22.79 3.45
CA VAL A 264 -10.42 22.01 4.40
C VAL A 264 -11.26 22.98 5.22
N LEU A 265 -12.58 22.78 5.21
CA LEU A 265 -13.54 23.54 5.99
C LEU A 265 -13.79 22.87 7.33
N TRP A 266 -13.97 21.55 7.33
CA TRP A 266 -14.11 20.78 8.56
C TRP A 266 -13.78 19.29 8.37
N VAL A 267 -13.46 18.65 9.48
CA VAL A 267 -13.27 17.21 9.62
C VAL A 267 -13.92 16.77 10.93
N SER A 268 -14.76 15.75 10.90
CA SER A 268 -15.43 15.19 12.09
C SER A 268 -15.06 13.72 12.23
N TYR A 269 -14.85 13.32 13.49
CA TYR A 269 -14.54 11.96 13.89
C TYR A 269 -15.62 11.52 14.87
N SER A 270 -16.27 10.39 14.60
CA SER A 270 -17.30 9.85 15.47
C SER A 270 -17.08 8.38 15.79
N LEU A 271 -17.69 7.90 16.86
CA LEU A 271 -17.70 6.49 17.24
C LEU A 271 -19.09 6.16 17.76
N ASN A 272 -19.71 5.12 17.20
CA ASN A 272 -21.08 4.70 17.53
C ASN A 272 -22.09 5.87 17.46
N GLY A 273 -21.97 6.72 16.44
CA GLY A 273 -22.83 7.88 16.22
C GLY A 273 -22.55 9.10 17.11
N LYS A 274 -21.59 9.03 18.05
CA LYS A 274 -21.21 10.17 18.89
C LYS A 274 -19.94 10.83 18.36
N GLU A 275 -19.96 12.15 18.19
CA GLU A 275 -18.77 12.93 17.80
C GLU A 275 -17.71 12.88 18.92
N LEU A 276 -16.50 12.48 18.56
CA LEU A 276 -15.31 12.46 19.42
C LEU A 276 -14.47 13.73 19.26
N LEU A 277 -14.39 14.25 18.04
CA LEU A 277 -13.55 15.39 17.67
C LEU A 277 -14.10 16.04 16.41
N LYS A 278 -14.05 17.36 16.36
CA LYS A 278 -14.27 18.15 15.15
C LYS A 278 -13.18 19.21 15.01
N LEU A 279 -12.63 19.31 13.81
CA LEU A 279 -11.58 20.26 13.46
C LEU A 279 -12.05 21.11 12.27
N ASN A 280 -11.66 22.39 12.25
CA ASN A 280 -11.94 23.29 11.12
C ASN A 280 -10.72 23.43 10.18
N GLU A 281 -9.80 22.49 10.25
CA GLU A 281 -8.56 22.46 9.48
C GLU A 281 -8.06 21.02 9.30
N LYS A 282 -7.08 20.84 8.40
CA LYS A 282 -6.41 19.56 8.18
C LYS A 282 -5.36 19.32 9.26
N LYS A 283 -5.56 18.27 10.07
CA LYS A 283 -4.55 17.73 10.99
C LYS A 283 -4.55 16.21 10.94
N ASP A 284 -3.37 15.62 11.08
CA ASP A 284 -3.25 14.18 11.32
C ASP A 284 -3.70 13.88 12.76
N VAL A 285 -4.44 12.80 12.96
CA VAL A 285 -5.01 12.43 14.25
C VAL A 285 -4.59 11.01 14.61
N GLN A 286 -3.99 10.84 15.78
CA GLN A 286 -3.63 9.54 16.31
C GLN A 286 -4.78 8.96 17.15
N ILE A 287 -5.15 7.72 16.86
CA ILE A 287 -6.07 6.92 17.67
C ILE A 287 -5.29 6.35 18.86
N ILE A 288 -5.83 6.54 20.05
CA ILE A 288 -5.31 5.97 21.30
C ILE A 288 -6.36 5.01 21.84
N THR A 289 -5.97 3.74 22.00
CA THR A 289 -6.77 2.71 22.66
C THR A 289 -6.27 2.48 24.07
N GLY A 290 -7.19 2.31 25.02
CA GLY A 290 -6.84 2.01 26.41
C GLY A 290 -8.01 1.40 27.16
N LYS A 291 -7.85 1.21 28.48
CA LYS A 291 -8.91 0.67 29.35
C LYS A 291 -10.21 1.49 29.30
N ASN A 292 -10.11 2.79 29.02
CA ASN A 292 -11.25 3.71 28.96
C ASN A 292 -11.88 3.82 27.55
N GLY A 293 -11.49 2.95 26.60
CA GLY A 293 -12.01 2.95 25.24
C GLY A 293 -11.09 3.63 24.22
N VAL A 294 -11.69 4.23 23.20
CA VAL A 294 -11.00 4.90 22.08
C VAL A 294 -11.01 6.41 22.29
N SER A 295 -9.85 7.05 22.16
CA SER A 295 -9.70 8.51 22.20
C SER A 295 -8.82 8.98 21.03
N LEU A 296 -8.86 10.28 20.76
CA LEU A 296 -8.15 10.90 19.64
C LEU A 296 -7.19 11.97 20.12
N LYS A 297 -5.98 11.97 19.55
CA LYS A 297 -4.94 12.98 19.80
C LYS A 297 -4.58 13.67 18.50
N VAL A 298 -4.76 14.99 18.45
CA VAL A 298 -4.30 15.81 17.32
C VAL A 298 -2.78 15.85 17.32
N LEU A 299 -2.17 15.51 16.19
CA LEU A 299 -0.73 15.60 16.00
C LEU A 299 -0.34 17.04 15.62
N LYS A 300 0.84 17.46 16.08
CA LYS A 300 1.39 18.78 15.79
C LYS A 300 1.80 18.90 14.33
#